data_AF-A0A414JQZ1-F1
#
_entry.id   AF-A0A414JQZ1-F1
#
_cell.length_a   1.000
_cell.length_b   1.000
_cell.length_c   1.000
_cell.angle_alpha   90.00
_cell.angle_beta   90.00
_cell.angle_gamma   90.00
#
_symmetry.space_group_name_H-M   'P 1'
#
loop_
_entity.id
_entity.type
_entity.pdbx_description
1 polymer ?
#
loop_
_entity_poly.entity_id
_entity_poly.type
_entity_poly.pdbx_seq_one_letter_code
_entity_poly.pdbx_strand_id
1 'polypeptide(L)'
;MSAIRKKMFSLLKDEYTESFEINQLLDYEQPTAYIVANDEYSTDTSLTPVLTANKGFILGYTDEKFGIYQKGECIIFDDFTMDAKYVSFPFKVKSSAIKILTAKPNVNLRFMFEYLSYWELKSEGHKRHYISEIASLVIELPSKERQSIIASLMTSLNSKLDIEAKTKIRYEEQKRYLLSQMFI
;
A
#
# COMPACT_ATOMS: atom_id res chain seq x y z
N MET A 1 9.01 10.02 -4.23
CA MET A 1 7.88 10.16 -3.28
C MET A 1 8.30 10.39 -1.83
N SER A 2 9.28 9.66 -1.29
CA SER A 2 9.75 9.83 0.10
C SER A 2 10.02 11.29 0.53
N ALA A 3 10.75 12.07 -0.26
CA ALA A 3 11.05 13.47 0.05
C ALA A 3 9.80 14.37 0.12
N ILE A 4 8.79 14.11 -0.73
CA ILE A 4 7.53 14.87 -0.73
C ILE A 4 6.74 14.55 0.54
N ARG A 5 6.65 13.27 0.91
CA ARG A 5 6.04 12.84 2.17
C ARG A 5 6.72 13.48 3.38
N LYS A 6 8.06 13.45 3.42
CA LYS A 6 8.88 14.11 4.45
C LYS A 6 8.50 15.57 4.65
N LYS A 7 8.49 16.34 3.56
CA LYS A 7 8.14 17.77 3.61
C LYS A 7 6.68 17.99 4.04
N MET A 8 5.76 17.18 3.55
CA MET A 8 4.33 17.32 3.87
C MET A 8 4.04 17.02 5.35
N PHE A 9 4.53 15.90 5.86
CA PHE A 9 4.29 15.50 7.25
C PHE A 9 5.11 16.32 8.26
N SER A 10 6.26 16.89 7.87
CA SER A 10 6.95 17.86 8.73
C SER A 10 6.16 19.15 8.91
N LEU A 11 5.36 19.56 7.92
CA LEU A 11 4.53 20.77 7.95
C LEU A 11 3.18 20.55 8.64
N LEU A 12 2.82 19.30 8.96
CA LEU A 12 1.57 18.99 9.64
C LEU A 12 1.59 19.32 11.15
N LYS A 13 2.75 19.65 11.72
CA LYS A 13 2.92 19.93 13.16
C LYS A 13 2.34 21.28 13.65
N ASP A 14 1.57 22.00 12.84
CA ASP A 14 0.99 23.30 13.20
C ASP A 14 -0.45 23.19 13.73
N GLU A 15 -0.79 24.05 14.70
CA GLU A 15 -1.99 24.33 15.54
C GLU A 15 -3.35 23.56 15.43
N TYR A 16 -3.58 22.69 14.45
CA TYR A 16 -4.89 22.05 14.19
C TYR A 16 -4.78 20.53 13.97
N THR A 17 -3.89 19.88 14.70
CA THR A 17 -3.77 18.42 14.74
C THR A 17 -3.95 17.92 16.16
N GLU A 18 -4.48 16.70 16.27
CA GLU A 18 -4.59 15.97 17.52
C GLU A 18 -3.73 14.71 17.45
N SER A 19 -3.06 14.39 18.55
CA SER A 19 -2.17 13.22 18.63
C SER A 19 -2.95 11.96 18.96
N PHE A 20 -2.81 10.92 18.14
CA PHE A 20 -3.44 9.62 18.34
C PHE A 20 -2.47 8.47 18.11
N GLU A 21 -2.64 7.38 18.85
CA GLU A 21 -1.98 6.11 18.53
C GLU A 21 -2.63 5.48 17.29
N ILE A 22 -1.85 4.77 16.46
CA ILE A 22 -2.37 4.11 15.26
C ILE A 22 -3.49 3.12 15.57
N ASN A 23 -3.41 2.39 16.68
CA ASN A 23 -4.48 1.47 17.13
C ASN A 23 -5.82 2.18 17.41
N GLN A 24 -5.82 3.49 17.67
CA GLN A 24 -7.01 4.30 17.86
C GLN A 24 -7.62 4.72 16.52
N LEU A 25 -6.86 4.65 15.43
CA LEU A 25 -7.23 5.14 14.10
C LEU A 25 -7.50 4.02 13.07
N LEU A 26 -6.83 2.88 13.22
CA LEU A 26 -6.95 1.73 12.33
C LEU A 26 -7.40 0.49 13.10
N ASP A 27 -8.37 -0.23 12.55
CA ASP A 27 -8.68 -1.60 12.94
C ASP A 27 -7.82 -2.56 12.13
N TYR A 28 -7.37 -3.65 12.76
CA TYR A 28 -6.62 -4.69 12.09
C TYR A 28 -7.40 -6.02 12.09
N GLU A 29 -7.25 -6.74 10.99
CA GLU A 29 -7.80 -8.07 10.79
C GLU A 29 -6.67 -9.04 10.39
N GLN A 30 -6.69 -10.25 10.97
CA GLN A 30 -5.77 -11.31 10.58
C GLN A 30 -6.22 -11.91 9.23
N PRO A 31 -5.28 -12.25 8.34
CA PRO A 31 -5.61 -12.63 6.97
C PRO A 31 -6.08 -14.08 6.82
N THR A 32 -6.15 -14.86 7.90
CA THR A 32 -6.34 -16.32 7.87
C THR A 32 -7.53 -16.77 7.03
N ALA A 33 -8.63 -16.01 7.03
CA ALA A 33 -9.82 -16.31 6.23
C ALA A 33 -9.63 -16.13 4.72
N TYR A 34 -8.56 -15.44 4.31
CA TYR A 34 -8.28 -15.07 2.91
C TYR A 34 -7.02 -15.72 2.34
N ILE A 35 -6.41 -16.63 3.08
CA ILE A 35 -5.26 -17.39 2.60
C ILE A 35 -5.74 -18.34 1.49
N VAL A 36 -4.99 -18.39 0.40
CA VAL A 36 -5.21 -19.36 -0.69
C VAL A 36 -5.04 -20.79 -0.18
N ALA A 37 -5.84 -21.72 -0.68
CA ALA A 37 -5.68 -23.13 -0.34
C ALA A 37 -4.57 -23.79 -1.16
N ASN A 38 -4.39 -23.35 -2.41
CA ASN A 38 -3.40 -23.88 -3.34
C ASN A 38 -2.34 -22.83 -3.70
N ASP A 39 -1.11 -23.29 -3.90
CA ASP A 39 0.05 -22.47 -4.30
C ASP A 39 0.31 -22.45 -5.81
N GLU A 40 -0.61 -23.01 -6.61
CA GLU A 40 -0.60 -22.93 -8.07
C GLU A 40 -1.36 -21.69 -8.54
N TYR A 41 -0.67 -20.76 -9.19
CA TYR A 41 -1.25 -19.50 -9.63
C TYR A 41 -1.29 -19.41 -11.15
N SER A 42 -2.43 -18.98 -11.67
CA SER A 42 -2.64 -18.67 -13.09
C SER A 42 -2.05 -17.30 -13.45
N THR A 43 -1.78 -17.10 -14.73
CA THR A 43 -1.47 -15.80 -15.34
C THR A 43 -2.71 -15.06 -15.84
N ASP A 44 -3.88 -15.70 -15.79
CA ASP A 44 -5.16 -15.12 -16.21
C ASP A 44 -5.60 -14.00 -15.25
N THR A 45 -5.53 -12.77 -15.75
CA THR A 45 -5.83 -11.55 -14.97
C THR A 45 -7.33 -11.33 -14.73
N SER A 46 -8.20 -12.16 -15.29
CA SER A 46 -9.65 -12.12 -15.02
C SER A 46 -10.04 -12.80 -13.69
N LEU A 47 -9.12 -13.58 -13.12
CA LEU A 47 -9.30 -14.32 -11.87
C LEU A 47 -8.96 -13.47 -10.63
N THR A 48 -9.14 -14.02 -9.43
CA THR A 48 -8.88 -13.28 -8.18
C THR A 48 -7.37 -13.15 -7.96
N PRO A 49 -6.82 -11.94 -7.79
CA PRO A 49 -5.38 -11.77 -7.55
C PRO A 49 -4.98 -12.31 -6.18
N VAL A 50 -3.82 -12.97 -6.14
CA VAL A 50 -3.17 -13.44 -4.92
C VAL A 50 -2.04 -12.49 -4.55
N LEU A 51 -2.16 -11.84 -3.40
CA LEU A 51 -1.23 -10.82 -2.96
C LEU A 51 -0.15 -11.37 -2.03
N THR A 52 1.02 -10.75 -2.11
CA THR A 52 2.10 -10.84 -1.11
C THR A 52 2.60 -9.44 -0.81
N ALA A 53 3.17 -9.26 0.37
CA ALA A 53 3.75 -7.98 0.76
C ALA A 53 5.28 -7.89 0.51
N ASN A 54 5.86 -8.94 -0.10
CA ASN A 54 7.26 -9.01 -0.54
C ASN A 54 7.46 -8.55 -2.00
N LYS A 55 8.61 -8.89 -2.62
CA LYS A 55 8.89 -8.62 -4.05
C LYS A 55 7.79 -9.20 -4.94
N GLY A 56 7.15 -8.32 -5.71
CA GLY A 56 6.03 -8.66 -6.60
C GLY A 56 4.72 -8.66 -5.84
N PHE A 57 3.99 -7.53 -5.84
CA PHE A 57 2.76 -7.34 -5.07
C PHE A 57 1.65 -8.35 -5.41
N ILE A 58 1.53 -8.70 -6.69
CA ILE A 58 0.64 -9.76 -7.20
C ILE A 58 1.53 -10.95 -7.59
N LEU A 59 1.27 -12.11 -7.00
CA LEU A 59 1.99 -13.36 -7.31
C LEU A 59 1.43 -14.08 -8.52
N GLY A 60 0.15 -13.89 -8.78
CA GLY A 60 -0.64 -14.53 -9.82
C GLY A 60 -2.11 -14.50 -9.44
N TYR A 61 -2.91 -15.36 -10.06
CA TYR A 61 -4.36 -15.36 -9.88
C TYR A 61 -4.91 -16.74 -9.56
N THR A 62 -5.99 -16.80 -8.79
CA THR A 62 -6.66 -18.04 -8.35
C THR A 62 -8.12 -18.05 -8.79
N ASP A 63 -8.60 -19.22 -9.17
CA ASP A 63 -10.01 -19.47 -9.50
C ASP A 63 -10.87 -19.75 -8.26
N GLU A 64 -10.27 -19.84 -7.06
CA GLU A 64 -10.97 -20.00 -5.79
C GLU A 64 -12.07 -18.93 -5.61
N LYS A 65 -13.28 -19.39 -5.31
CA LYS A 65 -14.47 -18.52 -5.14
C LYS A 65 -14.82 -18.21 -3.68
N PHE A 66 -14.06 -18.76 -2.74
CA PHE A 66 -14.28 -18.61 -1.30
C PHE A 66 -13.10 -17.89 -0.63
N GLY A 67 -13.34 -17.32 0.54
CA GLY A 67 -12.28 -16.63 1.30
C GLY A 67 -11.67 -15.48 0.51
N ILE A 68 -12.45 -14.75 -0.28
CA ILE A 68 -11.99 -13.57 -1.00
C ILE A 68 -12.25 -12.36 -0.10
N TYR A 69 -11.25 -11.52 0.12
CA TYR A 69 -11.45 -10.24 0.79
C TYR A 69 -12.18 -9.29 -0.15
N GLN A 70 -13.40 -8.90 0.21
CA GLN A 70 -14.26 -8.01 -0.57
C GLN A 70 -14.96 -6.95 0.29
N LYS A 71 -14.38 -6.62 1.46
CA LYS A 71 -15.00 -5.69 2.43
C LYS A 71 -14.80 -4.21 2.07
N GLY A 72 -14.06 -3.91 1.00
CA GLY A 72 -13.73 -2.56 0.56
C GLY A 72 -12.23 -2.33 0.45
N GLU A 73 -11.84 -1.07 0.50
CA GLU A 73 -10.43 -0.68 0.45
C GLU A 73 -9.73 -0.97 1.79
N CYS A 74 -8.48 -1.41 1.74
CA CYS A 74 -7.68 -1.71 2.91
C CYS A 74 -6.20 -1.41 2.68
N ILE A 75 -5.43 -1.36 3.76
CA ILE A 75 -3.98 -1.39 3.70
C ILE A 75 -3.51 -2.79 4.07
N ILE A 76 -2.69 -3.40 3.22
CA ILE A 76 -1.93 -4.60 3.58
C ILE A 76 -0.61 -4.15 4.17
N PHE A 77 -0.31 -4.59 5.39
CA PHE A 77 0.95 -4.32 6.08
C PHE A 77 1.70 -5.63 6.34
N ASP A 78 2.96 -5.73 5.93
CA ASP A 78 3.80 -6.90 6.21
C ASP A 78 4.42 -6.81 7.61
N ASP A 79 4.20 -7.81 8.46
CA ASP A 79 4.80 -7.84 9.80
C ASP A 79 6.34 -7.93 9.78
N PHE A 80 6.93 -8.49 8.71
CA PHE A 80 8.37 -8.73 8.61
C PHE A 80 9.10 -7.63 7.86
N THR A 81 8.55 -7.14 6.75
CA THR A 81 9.23 -6.09 5.96
C THR A 81 8.79 -4.68 6.35
N MET A 82 7.68 -4.55 7.10
CA MET A 82 7.02 -3.28 7.40
C MET A 82 6.55 -2.51 6.14
N ASP A 83 6.51 -3.18 4.98
CA ASP A 83 5.96 -2.61 3.76
C ASP A 83 4.44 -2.49 3.88
N ALA A 84 3.93 -1.32 3.53
CA ALA A 84 2.51 -1.06 3.38
C ALA A 84 2.13 -1.00 1.89
N LYS A 85 0.99 -1.59 1.53
CA LYS A 85 0.37 -1.49 0.20
C LYS A 85 -1.09 -1.11 0.34
N TYR A 86 -1.56 -0.19 -0.50
CA TYR A 86 -2.96 0.17 -0.59
C TYR A 86 -3.68 -0.75 -1.57
N VAL A 87 -4.80 -1.34 -1.17
CA VAL A 87 -5.60 -2.25 -2.00
C VAL A 87 -7.01 -1.73 -2.13
N SER A 88 -7.51 -1.65 -3.36
CA SER A 88 -8.85 -1.15 -3.67
C SER A 88 -9.65 -2.12 -4.55
N PHE A 89 -9.27 -3.39 -4.58
CA PHE A 89 -9.89 -4.44 -5.38
C PHE A 89 -9.95 -5.76 -4.59
N PRO A 90 -10.87 -6.69 -4.92
CA PRO A 90 -10.95 -8.02 -4.30
C PRO A 90 -9.65 -8.83 -4.39
N PHE A 91 -9.28 -9.54 -3.32
CA PHE A 91 -8.06 -10.34 -3.32
C PHE A 91 -8.09 -11.54 -2.38
N LYS A 92 -7.14 -12.46 -2.60
CA LYS A 92 -6.66 -13.44 -1.63
C LYS A 92 -5.19 -13.19 -1.31
N VAL A 93 -4.65 -13.85 -0.30
CA VAL A 93 -3.25 -13.64 0.11
C VAL A 93 -2.51 -14.95 0.26
N LYS A 94 -1.19 -14.91 0.09
CA LYS A 94 -0.36 -16.11 0.19
C LYS A 94 -0.10 -16.58 1.61
N SER A 95 0.09 -15.67 2.56
CA SER A 95 0.57 -16.04 3.89
C SER A 95 -0.09 -15.25 5.01
N SER A 96 0.04 -15.77 6.22
CA SER A 96 -0.46 -15.15 7.45
C SER A 96 0.41 -14.00 7.96
N ALA A 97 1.48 -13.65 7.26
CA ALA A 97 2.46 -12.65 7.70
C ALA A 97 1.99 -11.21 7.53
N ILE A 98 0.86 -11.01 6.87
CA ILE A 98 0.30 -9.68 6.63
C ILE A 98 -0.75 -9.32 7.68
N LYS A 99 -1.01 -8.02 7.81
CA LYS A 99 -2.18 -7.44 8.50
C LYS A 99 -3.02 -6.71 7.49
N ILE A 100 -4.33 -6.86 7.60
CA ILE A 100 -5.29 -6.10 6.82
C ILE A 100 -5.80 -4.96 7.71
N LEU A 101 -5.50 -3.73 7.34
CA LEU A 101 -5.85 -2.55 8.11
C LEU A 101 -6.99 -1.80 7.44
N THR A 102 -7.97 -1.40 8.24
CA THR A 102 -9.14 -0.62 7.83
C THR A 102 -9.26 0.62 8.70
N ALA A 103 -9.83 1.68 8.15
CA ALA A 103 -9.95 2.95 8.86
C ALA A 103 -11.15 2.96 9.80
N LYS A 104 -10.94 3.46 11.01
CA LYS A 104 -12.02 3.77 11.95
C LYS A 104 -12.84 4.97 11.47
N PRO A 105 -14.03 5.20 12.06
CA PRO A 105 -14.84 6.37 11.73
C PRO A 105 -14.03 7.68 11.81
N ASN A 106 -14.27 8.57 10.84
CA ASN A 106 -13.60 9.86 10.70
C ASN A 106 -12.10 9.85 10.33
N VAL A 107 -11.54 8.68 10.04
CA VAL A 107 -10.18 8.53 9.51
C VAL A 107 -10.23 8.25 8.02
N ASN A 108 -9.39 8.93 7.24
CA ASN A 108 -9.20 8.64 5.83
C ASN A 108 -8.10 7.56 5.66
N LEU A 109 -8.48 6.38 5.15
CA LEU A 109 -7.55 5.26 4.99
C LEU A 109 -6.36 5.61 4.09
N ARG A 110 -6.60 6.33 2.99
CA ARG A 110 -5.53 6.71 2.06
C ARG A 110 -4.55 7.69 2.69
N PHE A 111 -5.01 8.60 3.54
CA PHE A 111 -4.14 9.44 4.35
C PHE A 111 -3.24 8.60 5.26
N MET A 112 -3.81 7.63 5.98
CA MET A 112 -3.05 6.71 6.84
C MET A 112 -2.01 5.91 6.07
N PHE A 113 -2.34 5.45 4.86
CA PHE A 113 -1.38 4.78 3.97
C PHE A 113 -0.17 5.66 3.63
N GLU A 114 -0.40 6.94 3.31
CA GLU A 114 0.70 7.87 3.02
C GLU A 114 1.56 8.15 4.26
N TYR A 115 0.95 8.13 5.46
CA TYR A 115 1.65 8.28 6.74
C TYR A 115 2.51 7.06 7.09
N LEU A 116 1.99 5.84 6.92
CA LEU A 116 2.77 4.62 7.09
C LEU A 116 3.92 4.55 6.08
N SER A 117 3.65 4.95 4.83
CA SER A 117 4.66 5.01 3.76
C SER A 117 5.70 6.12 3.96
N TYR A 118 5.43 7.09 4.84
CA TYR A 118 6.34 8.19 5.15
C TYR A 118 7.46 7.74 6.08
N TRP A 119 7.16 6.88 7.05
CA TRP A 119 8.13 6.48 8.05
C TRP A 119 9.27 5.59 7.53
N GLU A 120 9.16 5.07 6.30
CA GLU A 120 10.20 4.21 5.70
C GLU A 120 10.69 3.15 6.69
N LEU A 121 9.75 2.55 7.42
CA LEU A 121 10.01 1.62 8.49
C LEU A 121 10.87 0.47 7.94
N LYS A 122 11.99 0.18 8.62
CA LYS A 122 12.88 -0.93 8.28
C LYS A 122 12.92 -1.87 9.46
N SER A 123 12.68 -3.15 9.22
CA SER A 123 12.87 -4.16 10.25
C SER A 123 14.35 -4.48 10.43
N GLU A 124 14.78 -4.58 11.69
CA GLU A 124 16.04 -5.22 12.06
C GLU A 124 15.71 -6.62 12.62
N GLY A 125 15.64 -7.61 11.74
CA GLY A 125 15.47 -9.03 12.09
C GLY A 125 14.10 -9.64 11.78
N HIS A 126 13.89 -10.87 12.24
CA HIS A 126 12.67 -11.67 11.98
C HIS A 126 11.62 -11.55 13.10
N LYS A 127 11.35 -10.33 13.59
CA LYS A 127 10.30 -10.10 14.59
C LYS A 127 9.02 -9.62 13.90
N ARG A 128 7.87 -9.87 14.52
CA ARG A 128 6.58 -9.34 14.05
C ARG A 128 6.40 -7.98 14.68
N HIS A 129 6.33 -6.92 13.88
CA HIS A 129 6.46 -5.57 14.40
C HIS A 129 5.14 -4.81 14.54
N TYR A 130 4.07 -5.18 13.82
CA TYR A 130 2.89 -4.31 13.75
C TYR A 130 2.25 -4.06 15.12
N ILE A 131 1.94 -5.12 15.87
CA ILE A 131 1.21 -5.00 17.15
C ILE A 131 2.09 -4.39 18.26
N SER A 132 3.39 -4.70 18.28
CA SER A 132 4.29 -4.28 19.37
C SER A 132 4.92 -2.92 19.15
N GLU A 133 5.13 -2.51 17.90
CA GLU A 133 5.95 -1.32 17.58
C GLU A 133 5.22 -0.30 16.72
N ILE A 134 4.29 -0.70 15.85
CA ILE A 134 3.61 0.24 14.94
C ILE A 134 2.28 0.72 15.52
N ALA A 135 1.52 -0.18 16.13
CA ALA A 135 0.20 0.10 16.68
C ALA A 135 0.20 1.18 17.78
N SER A 136 1.29 1.31 18.53
CA SER A 136 1.49 2.29 19.60
C SER A 136 2.16 3.58 19.14
N LEU A 137 2.51 3.72 17.85
CA LEU A 137 3.09 4.96 17.36
C LEU A 137 2.06 6.07 17.35
N VAL A 138 2.46 7.22 17.86
CA VAL A 138 1.64 8.43 17.93
C VAL A 138 1.83 9.24 16.64
N ILE A 139 0.72 9.65 16.04
CA ILE A 139 0.68 10.49 14.85
C ILE A 139 -0.18 11.72 15.07
N GLU A 140 0.12 12.77 14.30
CA GLU A 140 -0.69 13.97 14.24
C GLU A 140 -1.81 13.78 13.21
N LEU A 141 -3.05 13.78 13.69
CA LEU A 141 -4.24 13.63 12.86
C LEU A 141 -4.89 15.00 12.64
N PRO A 142 -4.91 15.52 11.39
CA PRO A 142 -5.66 16.72 11.06
C PRO A 142 -7.16 16.42 10.90
N SER A 143 -7.98 17.46 10.69
CA SER A 143 -9.40 17.29 10.39
C SER A 143 -9.65 16.36 9.19
N LYS A 144 -10.77 15.63 9.18
CA LYS A 144 -11.13 14.67 8.12
C LYS A 144 -11.10 15.28 6.71
N GLU A 145 -11.51 16.54 6.59
CA GLU A 145 -11.46 17.31 5.35
C GLU A 145 -10.02 17.50 4.86
N ARG A 146 -9.12 17.92 5.76
CA ARG A 146 -7.68 18.06 5.46
C ARG A 146 -7.04 16.73 5.12
N GLN A 147 -7.37 15.65 5.85
CA GLN A 147 -6.91 14.30 5.51
C GLN A 147 -7.30 13.93 4.07
N SER A 148 -8.52 14.25 3.65
CA SER A 148 -9.03 13.95 2.31
C SER A 148 -8.35 14.79 1.22
N ILE A 149 -8.08 16.07 1.48
CA ILE A 149 -7.30 16.93 0.57
C ILE A 149 -5.89 16.36 0.37
N ILE A 150 -5.23 15.99 1.47
CA ILE A 150 -3.89 15.41 1.44
C ILE A 150 -3.89 14.08 0.66
N ALA A 151 -4.84 13.19 0.96
CA ALA A 151 -4.98 11.91 0.28
C ALA A 151 -5.19 12.07 -1.23
N SER A 152 -6.05 13.01 -1.64
CA SER A 152 -6.33 13.31 -3.05
C SER A 152 -5.10 13.87 -3.78
N LEU A 153 -4.40 14.83 -3.16
CA LEU A 153 -3.18 15.40 -3.71
C LEU A 153 -2.10 14.32 -3.91
N MET A 154 -1.88 13.49 -2.90
CA MET A 154 -0.90 12.41 -2.95
C MET A 154 -1.26 11.35 -3.99
N THR A 155 -2.54 11.03 -4.13
CA THR A 155 -3.03 10.12 -5.17
C THR A 155 -2.79 10.68 -6.57
N SER A 156 -3.06 11.97 -6.77
CA SER A 156 -2.84 12.66 -8.05
C SER A 156 -1.36 12.70 -8.42
N LEU A 157 -0.49 12.99 -7.45
CA LEU A 157 0.96 12.99 -7.64
C LEU A 157 1.50 11.59 -7.99
N ASN A 158 1.05 10.56 -7.28
CA ASN A 158 1.43 9.17 -7.58
C ASN A 158 0.97 8.76 -8.98
N SER A 159 -0.26 9.12 -9.36
CA SER A 159 -0.80 8.81 -10.69
C SER A 159 0.01 9.48 -11.80
N LYS A 160 0.41 10.75 -11.60
CA LYS A 160 1.29 11.45 -12.54
C LYS A 160 2.65 10.77 -12.66
N LEU A 161 3.28 10.40 -11.55
CA LEU A 161 4.56 9.71 -11.57
C LEU A 161 4.50 8.39 -12.34
N ASP A 162 3.40 7.64 -12.18
CA ASP A 162 3.22 6.36 -12.86
C ASP A 162 3.06 6.55 -14.38
N ILE A 163 2.34 7.59 -14.81
CA ILE A 163 2.22 7.98 -16.23
C ILE A 163 3.59 8.37 -16.81
N GLU A 164 4.36 9.18 -16.10
CA GLU A 164 5.69 9.62 -16.55
C GLU A 164 6.66 8.43 -16.65
N ALA A 165 6.62 7.50 -15.70
CA ALA A 165 7.45 6.29 -15.72
C ALA A 165 7.12 5.39 -16.93
N LYS A 166 5.84 5.15 -17.20
CA LYS A 166 5.37 4.42 -18.40
C LYS A 166 5.79 5.12 -19.69
N THR A 167 5.64 6.45 -19.73
CA THR A 167 6.01 7.26 -20.89
C THR A 167 7.52 7.18 -21.17
N LYS A 168 8.35 7.24 -20.13
CA LYS A 168 9.80 7.07 -20.23
C LYS A 168 10.17 5.71 -20.83
N ILE A 169 9.61 4.61 -20.32
CA ILE A 169 9.86 3.25 -20.85
C ILE A 169 9.51 3.17 -22.34
N ARG A 170 8.35 3.72 -22.72
CA ARG A 170 7.93 3.77 -24.13
C ARG A 170 8.91 4.54 -25.00
N TYR A 171 9.42 5.69 -24.55
CA TYR A 171 10.43 6.43 -25.30
C TYR A 171 11.78 5.70 -25.40
N GLU A 172 12.18 4.96 -24.36
CA GLU A 172 13.39 4.13 -24.41
C GLU A 172 13.24 2.98 -25.42
N GLU A 173 12.07 2.34 -25.48
CA GLU A 173 11.74 1.34 -26.51
C GLU A 173 11.76 1.92 -27.91
N GLN A 174 11.12 3.06 -28.13
CA GLN A 174 11.11 3.75 -29.41
C GLN A 174 12.52 4.16 -29.84
N LYS A 175 13.31 4.72 -28.93
CA LYS A 175 14.72 5.06 -29.19
C LYS A 175 15.53 3.84 -29.62
N ARG A 176 15.42 2.71 -28.90
CA ARG A 176 16.12 1.47 -29.25
C ARG A 176 15.72 0.96 -30.62
N TYR A 177 14.42 0.96 -30.92
CA TYR A 177 13.91 0.57 -32.22
C TYR A 177 14.48 1.46 -33.33
N LEU A 178 14.36 2.79 -33.22
CA LEU A 178 14.86 3.72 -34.23
C LEU A 178 16.37 3.59 -34.45
N LEU A 179 17.17 3.46 -33.38
CA LEU A 179 18.61 3.25 -33.49
C LEU A 179 18.95 1.95 -34.23
N SER A 180 18.19 0.86 -34.01
CA SER A 180 18.39 -0.40 -34.74
C SER A 180 18.13 -0.29 -36.24
N GLN A 181 17.30 0.69 -36.65
CA GLN A 181 16.98 0.94 -38.06
C GLN A 181 17.96 1.92 -38.73
N MET A 182 18.77 2.66 -37.95
CA MET A 182 19.68 3.68 -38.47
C MET A 182 21.02 3.13 -38.98
N PHE A 183 21.43 1.95 -38.53
CA PHE A 183 22.68 1.32 -38.94
C PHE A 183 22.36 0.06 -39.75
N ILE A 184 22.47 0.17 -41.08
CA ILE A 184 22.52 -0.93 -42.05
C ILE A 184 23.98 -1.38 -42.19
#